data_AF-A0AAV6T8U8-F1
#
_entry.id   AF-A0AAV6T8U8-F1
#
_cell.length_a   1.000
_cell.length_b   1.000
_cell.length_c   1.000
_cell.angle_alpha   90.00
_cell.angle_beta   90.00
_cell.angle_gamma   90.00
#
_symmetry.space_group_name_H-M   'P 1'
#
loop_
_entity.id
_entity.type
_entity.pdbx_description
1 polymer ?
#
loop_
_entity_poly.entity_id
_entity_poly.type
_entity_poly.pdbx_seq_one_letter_code
_entity_poly.pdbx_strand_id
1 'polypeptide(L)'
;MWLRKRKGCWELKCPTAAVSGTEEMSGEHSEVAALCTRYKEITNLHEIKQRVMEVIKDVCEDRDAETDSSQQESWLRKMNLSCFAEFTTVRRSFTLEEEGVHIDLDQADFGYHVGEVEVVIPEGGDVQAALEKIERTAQKLGLTGHQRVEGKMHIYLKRHNPAHYTKLKSVHIL
;
A
#
# COMPACT_ATOMS: atom_id res chain seq x y z
N MET A 1 3.05 -6.64 1.58
CA MET A 1 1.99 -6.25 2.54
C MET A 1 2.50 -5.08 3.35
N TRP A 2 1.66 -4.10 3.71
CA TRP A 2 2.08 -2.91 4.46
C TRP A 2 1.21 -2.73 5.69
N LEU A 3 1.78 -2.99 6.87
CA LEU A 3 1.15 -2.75 8.17
C LEU A 3 1.58 -1.37 8.68
N ARG A 4 0.62 -0.53 9.09
CA ARG A 4 0.90 0.80 9.64
C ARG A 4 -0.11 1.16 10.73
N LYS A 5 0.31 2.04 11.64
CA LYS A 5 -0.57 2.69 12.60
C LYS A 5 -0.67 4.17 12.26
N ARG A 6 -1.88 4.66 11.93
CA ARG A 6 -2.16 6.05 11.58
C ARG A 6 -3.10 6.66 12.61
N LYS A 7 -2.67 7.73 13.30
CA LYS A 7 -3.48 8.44 14.31
C LYS A 7 -4.13 7.52 15.36
N GLY A 8 -3.42 6.47 15.80
CA GLY A 8 -3.96 5.51 16.77
C GLY A 8 -4.59 4.26 16.16
N CYS A 9 -4.96 4.27 14.88
CA CYS A 9 -5.68 3.18 14.21
C CYS A 9 -4.74 2.31 13.36
N TRP A 10 -4.95 0.99 13.36
CA TRP A 10 -4.18 0.07 12.53
C TRP A 10 -4.81 -0.08 11.15
N GLU A 11 -3.97 -0.10 10.12
CA GLU A 11 -4.35 -0.25 8.72
C GLU A 11 -3.39 -1.25 8.06
N LEU A 12 -3.92 -2.19 7.26
CA LEU A 12 -3.14 -3.18 6.52
C LEU A 12 -3.46 -3.10 5.03
N LYS A 13 -2.46 -2.84 4.19
CA LYS A 13 -2.55 -2.95 2.73
C LYS A 13 -2.03 -4.30 2.27
N CYS A 14 -2.91 -5.13 1.75
CA CYS A 14 -2.58 -6.43 1.17
C CYS A 14 -2.55 -6.30 -0.37
N PRO A 15 -1.44 -6.61 -1.05
CA PRO A 15 -1.46 -6.64 -2.51
C PRO A 15 -2.49 -7.69 -2.95
N THR A 16 -3.33 -7.34 -3.92
CA THR A 16 -4.14 -8.33 -4.63
C THR A 16 -3.24 -8.96 -5.69
N ALA A 17 -3.40 -10.26 -5.98
CA ALA A 17 -2.66 -10.89 -7.07
C ALA A 17 -2.78 -10.02 -8.33
N ALA A 18 -1.64 -9.65 -8.90
CA ALA A 18 -1.62 -9.12 -10.25
C ALA A 18 -2.21 -10.20 -11.15
N VAL A 19 -2.94 -9.82 -12.20
CA VAL A 19 -3.26 -10.74 -13.28
C VAL A 19 -1.96 -10.99 -14.05
N SER A 20 -1.06 -11.78 -13.46
CA SER A 20 0.06 -12.38 -14.16
C SER A 20 -0.48 -13.63 -14.83
N GLY A 21 -0.93 -13.48 -16.08
CA GLY A 21 -1.38 -14.58 -16.92
C GLY A 21 -2.32 -14.13 -18.02
N THR A 22 -1.76 -13.80 -19.18
CA THR A 22 -2.34 -14.08 -20.51
C THR A 22 -3.87 -13.96 -20.64
N GLU A 23 -4.35 -12.75 -20.87
CA GLU A 23 -5.31 -12.57 -21.96
C GLU A 23 -4.69 -11.54 -22.91
N GLU A 24 -4.28 -12.04 -24.08
CA GLU A 24 -4.05 -11.21 -25.25
C GLU A 24 -5.38 -10.55 -25.63
N MET A 25 -5.76 -9.51 -24.90
CA MET A 25 -6.71 -8.54 -25.44
C MET A 25 -5.92 -7.61 -26.34
N SER A 26 -5.83 -8.03 -27.60
CA SER A 26 -5.52 -7.17 -28.74
C SER A 26 -6.37 -5.90 -28.65
N GLY A 27 -5.76 -4.81 -28.21
CA GLY A 27 -6.39 -3.50 -28.07
C GLY A 27 -5.52 -2.60 -27.21
N GLU A 28 -5.53 -1.30 -27.49
CA GLU A 28 -4.76 -0.24 -26.83
C GLU A 28 -5.17 -0.03 -25.35
N HIS A 29 -5.33 -1.10 -24.56
CA HIS A 29 -5.58 -1.01 -23.12
C HIS A 29 -4.27 -0.74 -22.37
N SER A 30 -3.90 0.53 -22.51
CA SER A 30 -3.16 1.45 -21.65
C SER A 30 -1.99 0.95 -20.79
N GLU A 31 -0.81 1.46 -21.14
CA GLU A 31 0.40 1.48 -20.31
C GLU A 31 0.17 2.01 -18.89
N VAL A 32 -0.91 2.76 -18.63
CA VAL A 32 -1.30 3.23 -17.30
C VAL A 32 -1.69 2.07 -16.39
N ALA A 33 -2.35 1.03 -16.92
CA ALA A 33 -2.73 -0.15 -16.13
C ALA A 33 -1.49 -0.87 -15.57
N ALA A 34 -0.37 -0.86 -16.31
CA ALA A 34 0.90 -1.43 -15.87
C ALA A 34 1.58 -0.60 -14.75
N LEU A 35 1.26 0.69 -14.63
CA LEU A 35 1.77 1.57 -13.59
C LEU A 35 0.91 1.56 -12.32
N CYS A 36 -0.34 1.16 -12.43
CA CYS A 36 -1.29 1.08 -11.32
C CYS A 36 -0.97 -0.08 -10.37
N THR A 37 -1.03 0.20 -9.07
CA THR A 37 -0.94 -0.83 -8.02
C THR A 37 -2.29 -1.03 -7.36
N ARG A 38 -2.60 -2.28 -6.98
CA ARG A 38 -3.87 -2.64 -6.36
C ARG A 38 -3.67 -3.25 -4.98
N TYR A 39 -4.47 -2.79 -4.03
CA TYR A 39 -4.43 -3.26 -2.65
C TYR A 39 -5.84 -3.48 -2.11
N LYS A 40 -6.01 -4.55 -1.32
CA LYS A 40 -7.12 -4.68 -0.37
C LYS A 40 -6.71 -3.98 0.92
N GLU A 41 -7.52 -3.03 1.38
CA GLU A 41 -7.32 -2.34 2.66
C GLU A 41 -8.14 -3.01 3.76
N ILE A 42 -7.49 -3.35 4.87
CA ILE A 42 -8.13 -3.93 6.05
C ILE A 42 -7.90 -2.97 7.22
N THR A 43 -8.99 -2.58 7.88
CA THR A 43 -8.99 -1.67 9.05
C THR A 43 -9.50 -2.36 10.33
N ASN A 44 -10.14 -3.53 10.20
CA ASN A 44 -10.58 -4.31 11.36
C ASN A 44 -9.37 -4.96 12.05
N LEU A 45 -9.12 -4.62 13.32
CA LEU A 45 -7.95 -5.11 14.05
C LEU A 45 -7.90 -6.64 14.19
N HIS A 46 -9.04 -7.31 14.32
CA HIS A 46 -9.07 -8.77 14.41
C HIS A 46 -8.61 -9.40 13.09
N GLU A 47 -9.16 -8.92 11.96
CA GLU A 47 -8.78 -9.38 10.63
C GLU A 47 -7.30 -9.06 10.31
N ILE A 48 -6.81 -7.87 10.70
CA ILE A 48 -5.39 -7.52 10.59
C ILE A 48 -4.52 -8.54 11.33
N LYS A 49 -4.86 -8.86 12.59
CA LYS A 49 -4.09 -9.82 13.40
C LYS A 49 -4.10 -11.21 12.78
N GLN A 50 -5.24 -11.68 12.28
CA GLN A 50 -5.34 -12.97 11.59
C GLN A 50 -4.45 -12.98 10.35
N ARG A 51 -4.57 -11.97 9.49
CA ARG A 51 -3.81 -11.90 8.23
C ARG A 51 -2.30 -11.78 8.42
N VAL A 52 -1.86 -11.01 9.42
CA VAL A 52 -0.45 -10.87 9.77
C VAL A 52 0.07 -12.18 10.38
N MET A 53 -0.72 -12.83 11.22
CA MET A 53 -0.36 -14.13 11.80
C MET A 53 -0.19 -15.21 10.73
N GLU A 54 -1.07 -15.28 9.74
CA GLU A 54 -0.95 -16.20 8.60
C GLU A 54 0.39 -16.04 7.89
N VAL A 55 0.77 -14.81 7.56
CA VAL A 55 2.03 -14.53 6.83
C VAL A 55 3.27 -14.80 7.68
N ILE A 56 3.22 -14.57 9.00
CA ILE A 56 4.37 -14.78 9.89
C ILE A 56 4.50 -16.25 10.33
N LYS A 57 3.39 -16.99 10.45
CA LYS A 57 3.42 -18.43 10.78
C LYS A 57 4.09 -19.26 9.68
N ASP A 58 3.93 -18.87 8.42
CA ASP A 58 4.71 -19.43 7.32
C ASP A 58 6.25 -19.22 7.49
N VAL A 59 6.68 -18.38 8.43
CA VAL A 59 8.09 -18.03 8.69
C VAL A 59 8.61 -18.58 10.03
N CYS A 60 7.74 -19.00 10.95
CA CYS A 60 8.12 -19.39 12.32
C CYS A 60 7.31 -20.60 12.81
N GLU A 61 7.93 -21.78 12.90
CA GLU A 61 7.43 -22.91 13.69
C GLU A 61 7.57 -22.61 15.20
N ASP A 62 6.48 -22.88 15.92
CA ASP A 62 6.27 -22.90 17.37
C ASP A 62 7.10 -21.98 18.28
N ARG A 63 6.41 -20.98 18.84
CA ARG A 63 6.74 -20.42 20.16
C ARG A 63 5.46 -20.18 20.96
N ASP A 64 5.26 -21.02 21.96
CA ASP A 64 4.33 -20.77 23.05
C ASP A 64 4.72 -19.48 23.78
N ALA A 65 3.77 -18.55 23.92
CA ALA A 65 3.97 -17.36 24.73
C ALA A 65 2.70 -17.02 25.50
N GLU A 66 2.82 -17.20 26.82
CA GLU A 66 1.85 -16.92 27.87
C GLU A 66 1.17 -15.55 27.73
N THR A 67 -0.02 -15.47 28.32
CA THR A 67 -0.96 -14.37 28.14
C THR A 67 -0.81 -13.37 29.28
N ASP A 68 -0.05 -12.30 29.04
CA ASP A 68 -0.18 -11.06 29.80
C ASP A 68 -1.24 -10.18 29.09
N SER A 69 -2.32 -9.91 29.81
CA SER A 69 -3.54 -9.23 29.36
C SER A 69 -3.45 -7.70 29.40
N SER A 70 -2.27 -7.14 29.64
CA SER A 70 -2.08 -5.71 29.90
C SER A 70 -1.15 -5.01 28.90
N GLN A 71 -1.47 -5.00 27.61
CA GLN A 71 -0.91 -4.03 26.65
C GLN A 71 -1.65 -4.13 25.31
N GLN A 72 -2.26 -3.03 24.85
CA GLN A 72 -3.04 -2.93 23.59
C GLN A 72 -2.25 -3.37 22.33
N GLU A 73 -0.93 -3.51 22.46
CA GLU A 73 0.02 -3.84 21.39
C GLU A 73 0.87 -5.09 21.70
N SER A 74 0.53 -5.88 22.73
CA SER A 74 1.27 -7.10 23.10
C SER A 74 1.39 -8.10 21.95
N TRP A 75 0.42 -8.11 21.04
CA TRP A 75 0.41 -8.95 19.83
C TRP A 75 1.58 -8.66 18.88
N LEU A 76 2.06 -7.42 18.79
CA LEU A 76 3.22 -7.08 17.97
C LEU A 76 4.46 -7.81 18.49
N ARG A 77 4.68 -7.77 19.82
CA ARG A 77 5.79 -8.47 20.46
C ARG A 77 5.69 -9.98 20.29
N LYS A 78 4.49 -10.55 20.45
CA LYS A 78 4.23 -11.98 20.21
C LYS A 78 4.56 -12.40 18.77
N MET A 79 4.40 -11.50 17.81
CA MET A 79 4.72 -11.72 16.39
C MET A 79 6.12 -11.23 15.99
N ASN A 80 6.94 -10.80 16.95
CA ASN A 80 8.27 -10.21 16.72
C ASN A 80 8.27 -9.03 15.71
N LEU A 81 7.21 -8.23 15.73
CA LEU A 81 7.07 -7.03 14.90
C LEU A 81 7.61 -5.80 15.63
N SER A 82 8.36 -4.98 14.90
CA SER A 82 8.91 -3.72 15.38
C SER A 82 8.68 -2.60 14.38
N CYS A 83 8.60 -1.36 14.87
CA CYS A 83 8.54 -0.19 14.01
C CYS A 83 9.88 0.01 13.31
N PHE A 84 9.88 0.02 11.97
CA PHE A 84 11.09 0.26 11.17
C PHE A 84 11.06 1.58 10.40
N ALA A 85 9.92 2.28 10.41
CA ALA A 85 9.73 3.57 9.77
C ALA A 85 8.61 4.36 10.44
N GLU A 86 8.90 5.62 10.76
CA GLU A 86 7.94 6.58 11.32
C GLU A 86 8.18 7.95 10.67
N PHE A 87 7.12 8.51 10.10
CA PHE A 87 7.13 9.83 9.49
C PHE A 87 5.71 10.39 9.42
N THR A 88 5.61 11.70 9.32
CA THR A 88 4.36 12.44 9.18
C THR A 88 4.16 12.95 7.76
N THR A 89 2.90 13.10 7.36
CA THR A 89 2.53 13.66 6.05
C THR A 89 1.46 14.72 6.21
N VAL A 90 1.64 15.85 5.55
CA VAL A 90 0.57 16.83 5.31
C VAL A 90 -0.10 16.46 3.99
N ARG A 91 -1.40 16.15 4.06
CA ARG A 91 -2.20 15.71 2.91
C ARG A 91 -3.16 16.80 2.47
N ARG A 92 -3.29 16.99 1.17
CA ARG A 92 -4.36 17.77 0.54
C ARG A 92 -5.14 16.84 -0.39
N SER A 93 -6.42 16.62 -0.08
CA SER A 93 -7.27 15.66 -0.78
C SER A 93 -8.32 16.37 -1.63
N PHE A 94 -8.58 15.83 -2.82
CA PHE A 94 -9.63 16.27 -3.74
C PHE A 94 -10.45 15.06 -4.17
N THR A 95 -11.74 15.27 -4.42
CA THR A 95 -12.64 14.23 -4.93
C THR A 95 -13.29 14.73 -6.20
N LEU A 96 -13.16 13.97 -7.28
CA LEU A 96 -13.93 14.16 -8.51
C LEU A 96 -15.20 13.31 -8.37
N GLU A 97 -16.25 13.89 -7.79
CA GLU A 97 -17.47 13.17 -7.41
C GLU A 97 -18.13 12.42 -8.58
N GLU A 98 -18.18 13.03 -9.76
CA GLU A 98 -18.76 12.44 -10.97
C GLU A 98 -18.05 11.15 -11.42
N GLU A 99 -16.75 11.05 -11.16
CA GLU A 99 -15.92 9.91 -11.57
C GLU A 99 -15.67 8.94 -10.39
N GLY A 100 -15.92 9.37 -9.15
CA GLY A 100 -15.57 8.62 -7.94
C GLY A 100 -14.06 8.44 -7.76
N VAL A 101 -13.28 9.44 -8.19
CA VAL A 101 -11.81 9.44 -8.14
C VAL A 101 -11.33 10.35 -7.02
N HIS A 102 -10.40 9.87 -6.20
CA HIS A 102 -9.73 10.68 -5.19
C HIS A 102 -8.32 11.03 -5.64
N ILE A 103 -7.90 12.25 -5.34
CA ILE A 103 -6.55 12.76 -5.64
C ILE A 103 -5.95 13.25 -4.33
N ASP A 104 -4.89 12.59 -3.89
CA ASP A 104 -4.17 12.91 -2.67
C ASP A 104 -2.80 13.48 -2.98
N LEU A 105 -2.55 14.71 -2.55
CA LEU A 105 -1.24 15.36 -2.62
C LEU A 105 -0.61 15.33 -1.24
N ASP A 106 0.46 14.55 -1.10
CA ASP A 106 1.16 14.35 0.16
C ASP A 106 2.52 15.04 0.17
N GLN A 107 2.80 15.73 1.27
CA GLN A 107 4.13 16.20 1.65
C GLN A 107 4.57 15.46 2.91
N ALA A 108 5.64 14.68 2.82
CA ALA A 108 6.26 14.06 3.98
C ALA A 108 7.20 15.04 4.72
N ASP A 109 7.37 14.86 6.03
CA ASP A 109 8.26 15.68 6.88
C ASP A 109 9.74 15.59 6.50
N PHE A 110 10.14 14.54 5.80
CA PHE A 110 11.46 14.40 5.18
C PHE A 110 11.59 15.09 3.81
N GLY A 111 10.64 15.96 3.45
CA GLY A 111 10.70 16.84 2.27
C GLY A 111 10.42 16.16 0.93
N TYR A 112 9.75 15.01 0.94
CA TYR A 112 9.30 14.34 -0.30
C TYR A 112 7.83 14.65 -0.59
N HIS A 113 7.53 14.94 -1.85
CA HIS A 113 6.18 15.22 -2.33
C HIS A 113 5.75 14.15 -3.32
N VAL A 114 4.52 13.67 -3.20
CA VAL A 114 3.94 12.70 -4.13
C VAL A 114 2.44 12.92 -4.26
N GLY A 115 1.92 12.72 -5.47
CA GLY A 115 0.49 12.68 -5.74
C GLY A 115 0.02 11.25 -6.00
N GLU A 116 -1.16 10.89 -5.50
CA GLU A 116 -1.81 9.61 -5.74
C GLU A 116 -3.19 9.89 -6.37
N VAL A 117 -3.50 9.20 -7.47
CA VAL A 117 -4.85 9.15 -8.07
C VAL A 117 -5.41 7.77 -7.75
N GLU A 118 -6.49 7.71 -6.97
CA GLU A 118 -7.03 6.45 -6.45
C GLU A 118 -8.53 6.32 -6.71
N VAL A 119 -8.98 5.08 -6.90
CA VAL A 119 -10.39 4.70 -6.97
C VAL A 119 -10.58 3.54 -6.01
N VAL A 120 -11.53 3.70 -5.08
CA VAL A 120 -11.92 2.65 -4.14
C VAL A 120 -13.15 1.95 -4.68
N ILE A 121 -13.05 0.62 -4.83
CA ILE A 121 -14.15 -0.24 -5.27
C ILE A 121 -14.49 -1.24 -4.17
N PRO A 122 -15.76 -1.69 -4.07
CA PRO A 122 -16.11 -2.79 -3.19
C PRO A 122 -15.39 -4.08 -3.61
N GLU A 123 -15.31 -5.05 -2.70
CA GLU A 123 -14.77 -6.38 -3.02
C GLU A 123 -15.58 -7.04 -4.15
N GLY A 124 -14.88 -7.54 -5.17
CA GLY A 124 -15.50 -8.04 -6.40
C GLY A 124 -16.01 -6.96 -7.37
N GLY A 125 -15.73 -5.68 -7.10
CA GLY A 125 -16.09 -4.57 -7.99
C GLY A 125 -15.30 -4.54 -9.31
N ASP A 126 -15.74 -3.67 -10.22
CA ASP A 126 -15.16 -3.54 -11.55
C ASP A 126 -13.80 -2.81 -11.52
N VAL A 127 -12.75 -3.61 -11.62
CA VAL A 127 -11.36 -3.14 -11.65
C VAL A 127 -11.05 -2.39 -12.95
N GLN A 128 -11.59 -2.85 -14.08
CA GLN A 128 -11.29 -2.28 -15.38
C GLN A 128 -11.86 -0.88 -15.48
N ALA A 129 -13.12 -0.69 -15.05
CA ALA A 129 -13.74 0.62 -14.95
C ALA A 129 -12.96 1.57 -14.00
N ALA A 130 -12.40 1.04 -12.90
CA ALA A 130 -11.57 1.83 -11.99
C ALA A 130 -10.24 2.28 -12.64
N LEU A 131 -9.58 1.39 -13.39
CA LEU A 131 -8.35 1.71 -14.13
C LEU A 131 -8.58 2.79 -15.19
N GLU A 132 -9.67 2.68 -15.95
CA GLU A 132 -10.04 3.68 -16.97
C GLU A 132 -10.34 5.05 -16.35
N LYS A 133 -10.98 5.09 -15.18
CA LYS A 133 -11.21 6.33 -14.42
C LYS A 133 -9.90 6.98 -13.98
N ILE A 134 -8.95 6.18 -13.47
CA ILE A 134 -7.62 6.65 -13.10
C ILE A 134 -6.90 7.21 -14.32
N GLU A 135 -6.91 6.49 -15.44
CA GLU A 135 -6.28 6.91 -16.68
C GLU A 135 -6.87 8.22 -17.21
N ARG A 136 -8.19 8.32 -17.35
CA ARG A 136 -8.85 9.56 -17.80
C ARG A 136 -8.51 10.73 -16.88
N THR A 137 -8.46 10.49 -15.58
CA THR A 137 -8.11 11.53 -14.59
C THR A 137 -6.65 11.94 -14.73
N ALA A 138 -5.73 10.99 -14.88
CA ALA A 138 -4.32 11.25 -15.11
C ALA A 138 -4.11 12.11 -16.38
N GLN A 139 -4.79 11.76 -17.48
CA GLN A 139 -4.75 12.53 -18.73
C GLN A 139 -5.28 13.96 -18.55
N LYS A 140 -6.43 14.14 -17.86
CA LYS A 140 -6.99 15.47 -17.52
C LYS A 140 -6.01 16.33 -16.71
N LEU A 141 -5.19 15.72 -15.86
CA LEU A 141 -4.16 16.38 -15.06
C LEU A 141 -2.85 16.61 -15.83
N GLY A 142 -2.76 16.20 -17.09
CA GLY A 142 -1.54 16.30 -17.91
C GLY A 142 -0.46 15.28 -17.54
N LEU A 143 -0.82 14.21 -16.82
CA LEU A 143 0.09 13.12 -16.46
C LEU A 143 0.15 12.13 -17.64
N THR A 144 1.07 12.39 -18.58
CA THR A 144 1.27 11.56 -19.78
C THR A 144 2.56 10.72 -19.73
N GLY A 145 3.29 10.78 -18.61
CA GLY A 145 4.56 10.08 -18.46
C GLY A 145 4.38 8.62 -18.09
N HIS A 146 5.13 7.73 -18.76
CA HIS A 146 5.22 6.30 -18.40
C HIS A 146 6.09 6.03 -17.16
N GLN A 147 6.42 7.07 -16.39
CA GLN A 147 7.39 6.95 -15.31
C GLN A 147 6.70 6.62 -13.99
N ARG A 148 7.00 5.42 -13.47
CA ARG A 148 6.65 5.05 -12.12
C ARG A 148 7.40 5.94 -11.12
N VAL A 149 6.64 6.58 -10.23
CA VAL A 149 7.18 7.39 -9.14
C VAL A 149 7.39 6.51 -7.89
N GLU A 150 8.50 6.70 -7.18
CA GLU A 150 8.77 5.97 -5.94
C GLU A 150 7.80 6.42 -4.83
N GLY A 151 7.27 5.46 -4.06
CA GLY A 151 6.41 5.77 -2.91
C GLY A 151 7.17 6.39 -1.74
N LYS A 152 6.44 7.02 -0.80
CA LYS A 152 7.03 7.64 0.41
C LYS A 152 7.95 6.69 1.19
N MET A 153 7.54 5.42 1.34
CA MET A 153 8.32 4.42 2.08
C MET A 153 9.64 4.07 1.37
N HIS A 154 9.66 3.97 0.04
CA HIS A 154 10.90 3.78 -0.73
C HIS A 154 11.90 4.89 -0.44
N ILE A 155 11.45 6.14 -0.54
CA ILE A 155 12.29 7.31 -0.33
C ILE A 155 12.76 7.40 1.12
N TYR A 156 11.87 7.14 2.08
CA TYR A 156 12.22 7.14 3.50
C TYR A 156 13.33 6.11 3.80
N LEU A 157 13.16 4.86 3.39
CA LEU A 157 14.16 3.82 3.64
C LEU A 157 15.48 4.11 2.94
N LYS A 158 15.43 4.58 1.69
CA LYS A 158 16.64 4.95 0.94
C LYS A 158 17.46 6.04 1.65
N ARG A 159 16.80 6.99 2.33
CA ARG A 159 17.45 8.10 3.05
C ARG A 159 17.85 7.74 4.48
N HIS A 160 17.00 7.03 5.22
CA HIS A 160 17.15 6.84 6.66
C HIS A 160 17.61 5.43 7.07
N ASN A 161 17.43 4.42 6.21
CA ASN A 161 17.86 3.06 6.47
C ASN A 161 18.28 2.34 5.17
N PRO A 162 19.37 2.78 4.51
CA PRO A 162 19.78 2.29 3.20
C PRO A 162 20.15 0.80 3.19
N ALA A 163 20.65 0.27 4.31
CA ALA A 163 20.92 -1.15 4.47
C ALA A 163 19.63 -1.99 4.38
N HIS A 164 18.57 -1.56 5.08
CA HIS A 164 17.26 -2.22 5.00
C HIS A 164 16.63 -2.06 3.62
N TYR A 165 16.69 -0.86 3.02
CA TYR A 165 16.25 -0.62 1.64
C TYR A 165 16.89 -1.61 0.66
N THR A 166 18.22 -1.76 0.73
CA THR A 166 18.97 -2.68 -0.14
C THR A 166 18.53 -4.13 0.06
N LYS A 167 18.32 -4.55 1.30
CA LYS A 167 17.84 -5.90 1.61
C LYS A 167 16.46 -6.16 1.00
N LEU A 168 15.50 -5.25 1.22
CA LEU A 168 14.14 -5.38 0.67
C LEU A 168 14.12 -5.36 -0.87
N LYS A 169 14.97 -4.53 -1.50
CA LYS A 169 15.13 -4.49 -2.95
C LYS A 169 15.71 -5.79 -3.51
N SER A 170 16.69 -6.39 -2.83
CA SER A 170 17.33 -7.65 -3.26
C SER A 170 16.36 -8.84 -3.28
N VAL A 171 15.29 -8.78 -2.47
CA VAL A 171 14.23 -9.80 -2.40
C VAL A 171 12.94 -9.36 -3.10
N HIS A 172 12.99 -8.33 -3.95
CA HIS A 172 11.87 -7.86 -4.78
C HIS A 172 10.61 -7.46 -4.01
N ILE A 173 10.76 -6.99 -2.76
CA ILE A 173 9.66 -6.39 -1.98
C ILE A 173 9.46 -4.91 -2.36
N LEU A 174 10.56 -4.22 -2.66
CA LEU A 174 10.62 -2.82 -3.10
C LEU A 174 10.99 -2.74 -4.58
#